data_AF-A0A544VS90-F1
#
_entry.id   AF-A0A544VS90-F1
#
_cell.length_a   1.000
_cell.length_b   1.000
_cell.length_c   1.000
_cell.angle_alpha   90.00
_cell.angle_beta   90.00
_cell.angle_gamma   90.00
#
_symmetry.space_group_name_H-M   'P 1'
#
loop_
_entity.id
_entity.type
_entity.pdbx_description
1 polymer ?
#
loop_
_entity_poly.entity_id
_entity_poly.type
_entity_poly.pdbx_seq_one_letter_code
_entity_poly.pdbx_strand_id
1 'polypeptide(L)'
;MSDLSARQRLDTPRTRRRRFTPRVDIEAVGRVSESVARFLGTGRYLAMQTVLVIVWIAFNLVAVSLRFDPYPFILLNLAFSTQAAYAAPLILLAQNRQENRDRVSLEEDRRRAEQTKADTEYLARELAALRIAVGEVVTRDYLRRELEEVRELLDELKAAKKPKKNAPAKSVRDIDESV
;
A
#
# COMPACT_ATOMS: atom_id res chain seq x y z
N MET A 1 52.16 -46.96 -35.91
CA MET A 1 50.72 -46.65 -35.87
C MET A 1 50.15 -47.31 -34.64
N SER A 2 49.98 -46.57 -33.56
CA SER A 2 49.44 -47.05 -32.28
C SER A 2 48.33 -46.08 -31.86
N ASP A 3 47.11 -46.43 -32.29
CA ASP A 3 45.89 -45.66 -32.05
C ASP A 3 45.47 -45.68 -30.58
N LEU A 4 45.63 -44.53 -29.92
CA LEU A 4 44.61 -43.74 -29.20
C LEU A 4 43.54 -44.45 -28.33
N SER A 5 43.82 -45.63 -27.77
CA SER A 5 42.88 -46.35 -26.90
C SER A 5 43.20 -46.16 -25.41
N ALA A 6 43.17 -44.92 -24.89
CA ALA A 6 43.33 -44.68 -23.44
C ALA A 6 42.94 -43.26 -22.96
N ARG A 7 41.89 -42.64 -23.51
CA ARG A 7 41.35 -41.39 -22.94
C ARG A 7 39.87 -41.51 -22.65
N GLN A 8 39.54 -42.58 -21.92
CA GLN A 8 38.29 -42.72 -21.20
C GLN A 8 38.20 -41.58 -20.20
N ARG A 9 37.50 -40.52 -20.59
CA ARG A 9 37.32 -39.29 -19.84
C ARG A 9 36.65 -39.60 -18.49
N LEU A 10 37.45 -39.57 -17.43
CA LEU A 10 37.02 -39.72 -16.03
C LEU A 10 36.45 -38.44 -15.43
N ASP A 11 36.35 -37.35 -16.19
CA ASP A 11 36.02 -36.01 -15.69
C ASP A 11 34.53 -35.63 -15.74
N THR A 12 33.63 -36.57 -16.06
CA THR A 12 32.19 -36.29 -16.02
C THR A 12 31.60 -36.82 -14.72
N PRO A 13 31.30 -35.97 -13.71
CA PRO A 13 30.58 -36.44 -12.54
C PRO A 13 29.22 -36.98 -13.01
N ARG A 14 29.02 -38.30 -12.94
CA ARG A 14 27.72 -38.94 -13.18
C ARG A 14 26.79 -38.60 -12.02
N THR A 15 26.26 -37.39 -12.00
CA THR A 15 25.22 -36.95 -11.06
C THR A 15 23.83 -37.11 -11.68
N ARG A 16 23.53 -38.26 -12.29
CA ARG A 16 22.14 -38.62 -12.63
C ARG A 16 21.47 -39.29 -11.44
N ARG A 17 21.50 -38.65 -10.27
CA ARG A 17 20.57 -38.98 -9.19
C ARG A 17 19.24 -38.36 -9.59
N ARG A 18 18.44 -39.11 -10.35
CA ARG A 18 17.05 -38.76 -10.70
C ARG A 18 16.28 -38.65 -9.38
N ARG A 19 16.39 -37.50 -8.71
CA ARG A 19 15.57 -37.18 -7.55
C ARG A 19 14.15 -37.12 -8.08
N PHE A 20 13.38 -38.17 -7.81
CA PHE A 20 11.93 -38.10 -7.80
C PHE A 20 11.56 -37.15 -6.66
N THR A 21 11.62 -35.83 -6.90
CA THR A 21 10.92 -34.88 -6.05
C THR A 21 9.49 -34.84 -6.58
N PRO A 22 8.51 -35.46 -5.89
CA PRO A 22 7.12 -35.19 -6.22
C PRO A 22 6.93 -33.67 -6.12
N ARG A 23 6.74 -33.00 -7.26
CA ARG A 23 6.37 -31.59 -7.29
C ARG A 23 4.93 -31.53 -6.81
N VAL A 24 4.76 -31.44 -5.50
CA VAL A 24 3.48 -31.08 -4.91
C VAL A 24 3.16 -29.68 -5.41
N ASP A 25 2.11 -29.56 -6.21
CA ASP A 25 1.68 -28.29 -6.77
C ASP A 25 1.09 -27.43 -5.65
N ILE A 26 1.90 -26.49 -5.15
CA ILE A 26 1.58 -25.58 -4.04
C ILE A 26 0.37 -24.72 -4.41
N GLU A 27 0.14 -24.48 -5.70
CA GLU A 27 -0.99 -23.73 -6.27
C GLU A 27 -2.31 -24.51 -6.20
N ALA A 28 -2.25 -25.84 -6.31
CA ALA A 28 -3.41 -26.72 -6.13
C ALA A 28 -3.77 -26.85 -4.65
N VAL A 29 -2.77 -27.07 -3.78
CA VAL A 29 -2.97 -27.20 -2.32
C VAL A 29 -3.53 -25.89 -1.73
N GLY A 30 -2.85 -24.77 -1.98
CA GLY A 30 -3.50 -23.75 -2.80
C GLY A 30 -4.94 -23.34 -2.53
N ARG A 31 -5.67 -23.53 -3.62
CA ARG A 31 -7.10 -23.30 -3.79
C ARG A 31 -7.93 -24.25 -2.93
N VAL A 32 -7.45 -25.46 -2.69
CA VAL A 32 -8.14 -26.43 -1.81
C VAL A 32 -8.19 -25.92 -0.38
N SER A 33 -7.06 -25.45 0.17
CA SER A 33 -7.00 -24.88 1.52
C SER A 33 -7.91 -23.67 1.69
N GLU A 34 -8.00 -22.79 0.68
CA GLU A 34 -8.88 -21.61 0.73
C GLU A 34 -10.38 -22.00 0.67
N SER A 35 -10.72 -23.03 -0.10
CA SER A 35 -12.09 -23.58 -0.11
C SER A 35 -12.43 -24.24 1.23
N VAL A 36 -11.51 -25.02 1.79
CA VAL A 36 -11.68 -25.70 3.08
C VAL A 36 -11.79 -24.69 4.22
N ALA A 37 -10.97 -23.63 4.23
CA ALA A 37 -11.04 -22.56 5.23
C ALA A 37 -12.40 -21.85 5.22
N ARG A 38 -12.92 -21.51 4.04
CA ARG A 38 -14.27 -20.90 3.91
C ARG A 38 -15.38 -21.86 4.34
N PHE A 39 -15.23 -23.15 4.04
CA PHE A 39 -16.20 -24.18 4.41
C PHE A 39 -16.24 -24.43 5.92
N LEU A 40 -15.08 -24.61 6.56
CA LEU A 40 -14.94 -24.83 8.01
C LEU A 40 -15.32 -23.59 8.84
N GLY A 41 -15.13 -22.38 8.30
CA GLY A 41 -15.53 -21.12 8.95
C GLY A 41 -17.03 -20.83 8.90
N THR A 42 -17.82 -21.63 8.18
CA THR A 42 -19.28 -21.44 8.07
C THR A 42 -20.00 -22.30 9.12
N GLY A 43 -20.94 -21.73 9.88
CA GLY A 43 -21.73 -22.47 10.89
C GLY A 43 -22.54 -23.66 10.34
N ARG A 44 -22.74 -23.71 9.02
CA ARG A 44 -23.37 -24.80 8.28
C ARG A 44 -22.57 -26.12 8.35
N TYR A 45 -21.23 -26.06 8.40
CA TYR A 45 -20.40 -27.26 8.57
C TYR A 45 -20.63 -27.90 9.93
N LEU A 46 -20.63 -27.10 10.99
CA LEU A 46 -20.91 -27.56 12.36
C LEU A 46 -22.30 -28.20 12.45
N ALA A 47 -23.33 -27.56 11.87
CA ALA A 47 -24.68 -28.13 11.85
C ALA A 47 -24.73 -29.51 11.14
N MET A 48 -24.08 -29.64 9.97
CA MET A 48 -24.03 -30.91 9.25
C MET A 48 -23.26 -31.99 10.04
N GLN A 49 -22.14 -31.64 10.66
CA GLN A 49 -21.33 -32.53 11.50
C GLN A 49 -22.15 -33.04 12.70
N THR A 50 -22.89 -32.16 13.38
CA THR A 50 -23.75 -32.53 14.51
C THR A 50 -24.87 -33.48 14.08
N VAL A 51 -25.55 -33.19 12.96
CA VAL A 51 -26.59 -34.08 12.43
C VAL A 51 -26.01 -35.45 12.10
N LEU A 52 -24.84 -35.52 11.47
CA LEU A 52 -24.17 -36.78 11.15
C LEU A 52 -23.87 -37.61 12.40
N VAL A 53 -23.38 -36.98 13.47
CA VAL A 53 -23.14 -37.66 14.75
C VAL A 53 -24.43 -38.20 15.36
N ILE A 54 -25.50 -37.40 15.37
CA ILE A 54 -26.81 -37.83 15.89
C ILE A 54 -27.35 -39.02 15.10
N VAL A 55 -27.29 -38.96 13.76
CA VAL A 55 -27.72 -40.06 12.89
C VAL A 55 -26.88 -41.30 13.13
N TRP A 56 -25.56 -41.17 13.33
CA TRP A 56 -24.69 -42.29 13.63
C TRP A 56 -25.02 -42.97 14.95
N ILE A 57 -25.26 -42.18 16.00
CA ILE A 57 -25.68 -42.68 17.31
C ILE A 57 -27.05 -43.39 17.19
N ALA A 58 -28.00 -42.80 16.47
CA ALA A 58 -29.32 -43.39 16.24
C ALA A 58 -29.24 -44.71 15.45
N PHE A 59 -28.41 -44.76 14.40
CA PHE A 59 -28.16 -45.97 13.63
C PHE A 59 -27.56 -47.07 14.51
N ASN A 60 -26.59 -46.72 15.36
CA ASN A 60 -25.97 -47.66 16.28
C ASN A 60 -26.99 -48.24 17.28
N LEU A 61 -27.86 -47.39 17.86
CA LEU A 61 -28.94 -47.79 18.77
C LEU A 61 -29.89 -48.83 18.15
N VAL A 62 -30.22 -48.70 16.87
CA VAL A 62 -31.07 -49.68 16.14
C VAL A 62 -30.28 -50.94 15.78
N ALA A 63 -28.99 -50.80 15.48
CA ALA A 63 -28.07 -51.90 15.18
C ALA A 63 -27.55 -52.65 16.44
N VAL A 64 -27.99 -52.27 17.66
CA VAL A 64 -27.65 -52.95 18.92
C VAL A 64 -28.01 -54.43 18.90
N SER A 65 -29.09 -54.82 18.21
CA SER A 65 -29.48 -56.24 18.04
C SER A 65 -28.42 -57.08 17.31
N LEU A 66 -27.53 -56.46 16.52
CA LEU A 66 -26.39 -57.07 15.83
C LEU A 66 -25.07 -56.91 16.60
N ARG A 67 -25.08 -56.31 17.80
CA ARG A 67 -23.88 -55.92 18.60
C ARG A 67 -22.86 -55.09 17.81
N PHE A 68 -23.31 -54.32 16.82
CA PHE A 68 -22.42 -53.49 16.03
C PHE A 68 -22.05 -52.23 16.81
N ASP A 69 -20.86 -52.23 17.43
CA ASP A 69 -20.26 -51.18 18.28
C ASP A 69 -21.05 -50.80 19.56
N PRO A 70 -21.01 -51.64 20.62
CA PRO A 70 -21.63 -51.38 21.91
C PRO A 70 -21.07 -50.14 22.64
N TYR A 71 -21.84 -49.58 23.57
CA TYR A 71 -21.40 -48.47 24.43
C TYR A 71 -20.04 -48.79 25.08
N PRO A 72 -19.00 -47.95 24.92
CA PRO A 72 -19.01 -46.50 24.65
C PRO A 72 -18.75 -46.04 23.19
N PHE A 73 -19.14 -46.81 22.15
CA PHE A 73 -18.97 -46.47 20.71
C PHE A 73 -17.49 -46.27 20.29
N ILE A 74 -16.70 -47.35 20.31
CA ILE A 74 -15.25 -47.31 20.05
C ILE A 74 -14.94 -46.87 18.61
N LEU A 75 -15.80 -47.23 17.64
CA LEU A 75 -15.57 -46.87 16.24
C LEU A 75 -15.78 -45.39 16.00
N LEU A 76 -16.81 -44.80 16.63
CA LEU A 76 -17.06 -43.36 16.57
C LEU A 76 -15.88 -42.60 17.17
N ASN A 77 -15.39 -43.04 18.32
CA ASN A 77 -14.24 -42.42 18.97
C ASN A 77 -12.96 -42.54 18.13
N LEU A 78 -12.72 -43.70 17.50
CA LEU A 78 -11.58 -43.91 16.62
C LEU A 78 -11.64 -43.02 15.37
N ALA A 79 -12.84 -42.86 14.79
CA ALA A 79 -13.07 -41.97 13.66
C ALA A 79 -12.77 -40.51 14.01
N PHE A 80 -13.29 -40.01 15.15
CA PHE A 80 -12.98 -38.67 15.64
C PHE A 80 -11.50 -38.46 15.95
N SER A 81 -10.85 -39.45 16.56
CA SER A 81 -9.40 -39.40 16.86
C SER A 81 -8.59 -39.25 15.58
N THR A 82 -8.94 -40.01 14.54
CA THR A 82 -8.28 -39.94 13.23
C THR A 82 -8.61 -38.62 12.52
N GLN A 83 -9.85 -38.15 12.60
CA GLN A 83 -10.27 -36.86 12.04
C GLN A 83 -9.48 -35.71 12.64
N ALA A 84 -9.32 -35.67 13.97
CA ALA A 84 -8.52 -34.66 14.66
C ALA A 84 -7.04 -34.74 14.27
N ALA A 85 -6.49 -35.95 14.19
CA ALA A 85 -5.09 -36.17 13.79
C ALA A 85 -4.79 -35.66 12.38
N TYR A 86 -5.73 -35.81 11.42
CA TYR A 86 -5.57 -35.30 10.06
C TYR A 86 -5.92 -33.80 9.92
N ALA A 87 -6.79 -33.28 10.80
CA ALA A 87 -7.11 -31.86 10.82
C ALA A 87 -5.90 -31.00 11.17
N ALA A 88 -5.07 -31.42 12.15
CA ALA A 88 -3.89 -30.66 12.57
C ALA A 88 -2.92 -30.29 11.42
N PRO A 89 -2.42 -31.22 10.59
CA PRO A 89 -1.54 -30.87 9.47
C PRO A 89 -2.23 -30.04 8.38
N LEU A 90 -3.52 -30.26 8.14
CA LEU A 90 -4.30 -29.43 7.20
C LEU A 90 -4.44 -27.98 7.68
N ILE A 91 -4.71 -27.80 8.98
CA ILE A 91 -4.79 -26.49 9.61
C ILE A 91 -3.43 -25.79 9.54
N LEU A 92 -2.33 -26.49 9.83
CA LEU A 92 -0.98 -25.94 9.71
C LEU A 92 -0.65 -25.50 8.27
N LEU A 93 -1.08 -26.26 7.26
CA LEU A 93 -0.93 -25.87 5.85
C LEU A 93 -1.75 -24.61 5.51
N ALA A 94 -2.98 -24.52 6.02
CA ALA A 94 -3.81 -23.32 5.85
C ALA A 94 -3.22 -22.10 6.56
N GLN A 95 -2.70 -22.28 7.78
CA GLN A 95 -2.05 -21.23 8.58
C GLN A 95 -0.77 -20.71 7.89
N ASN A 96 0.13 -21.59 7.45
CA ASN A 96 1.34 -21.19 6.72
C ASN A 96 1.03 -20.36 5.45
N ARG A 97 -0.10 -20.64 4.78
CA ARG A 97 -0.55 -19.84 3.63
C ARG A 97 -1.07 -18.47 4.05
N GLN A 98 -1.88 -18.43 5.11
CA GLN A 98 -2.42 -17.18 5.63
C GLN A 98 -1.28 -16.27 6.10
N GLU A 99 -0.33 -16.80 6.88
CA GLU A 99 0.85 -16.06 7.35
C GLU A 99 1.71 -15.51 6.21
N ASN A 100 1.92 -16.29 5.14
CA ASN A 100 2.65 -15.78 3.96
C ASN A 100 1.91 -14.63 3.28
N ARG A 101 0.58 -14.72 3.13
CA ARG A 101 -0.23 -13.64 2.55
C ARG A 101 -0.20 -12.40 3.43
N ASP A 102 -0.38 -12.57 4.73
CA ASP A 102 -0.37 -11.48 5.71
C ASP A 102 1.01 -10.81 5.73
N ARG A 103 2.09 -11.59 5.64
CA ARG A 103 3.46 -11.07 5.55
C ARG A 103 3.66 -10.20 4.30
N VAL A 104 3.23 -10.66 3.13
CA VAL A 104 3.34 -9.87 1.88
C VAL A 104 2.54 -8.58 2.00
N SER A 105 1.30 -8.65 2.51
CA SER A 105 0.48 -7.46 2.74
C SER A 105 1.16 -6.45 3.67
N LEU A 106 1.74 -6.93 4.78
CA LEU A 106 2.46 -6.07 5.74
C LEU A 106 3.72 -5.46 5.14
N GLU A 107 4.45 -6.18 4.30
CA GLU A 107 5.62 -5.66 3.59
C GLU A 107 5.24 -4.58 2.58
N GLU A 108 4.14 -4.75 1.85
CA GLU A 108 3.59 -3.73 0.94
C GLU A 108 3.13 -2.48 1.70
N ASP A 109 2.40 -2.65 2.80
CA ASP A 109 1.92 -1.54 3.61
C ASP A 109 3.08 -0.73 4.21
N ARG A 110 4.15 -1.42 4.67
CA ARG A 110 5.38 -0.75 5.12
C ARG A 110 6.03 0.08 4.01
N ARG A 111 6.18 -0.49 2.80
CA ARG A 111 6.74 0.24 1.66
C ARG A 111 5.91 1.48 1.30
N ARG A 112 4.57 1.35 1.30
CA ARG A 112 3.67 2.48 1.05
C ARG A 112 3.80 3.55 2.12
N ALA A 113 3.92 3.17 3.39
CA ALA A 113 4.11 4.10 4.49
C ALA A 113 5.44 4.86 4.37
N GLU A 114 6.53 4.17 4.00
CA GLU A 114 7.84 4.80 3.74
C GLU A 114 7.77 5.79 2.57
N GLN A 115 7.12 5.42 1.47
CA GLN A 115 6.92 6.32 0.31
C GLN A 115 6.09 7.55 0.69
N THR A 116 4.96 7.34 1.36
CA THR A 116 4.08 8.44 1.80
C THR A 116 4.83 9.39 2.74
N LYS A 117 5.66 8.85 3.63
CA LYS A 117 6.51 9.66 4.51
C LYS A 117 7.52 10.49 3.71
N ALA A 118 8.21 9.87 2.75
CA ALA A 118 9.18 10.57 1.89
C ALA A 118 8.51 11.67 1.04
N ASP A 119 7.34 11.40 0.47
CA ASP A 119 6.56 12.38 -0.29
C ASP A 119 6.11 13.54 0.59
N THR A 120 5.68 13.25 1.82
CA THR A 120 5.30 14.28 2.79
C THR A 120 6.49 15.13 3.21
N GLU A 121 7.65 14.53 3.46
CA GLU A 121 8.89 15.26 3.76
C GLU A 121 9.34 16.12 2.57
N TYR A 122 9.22 15.62 1.35
CA TYR A 122 9.52 16.36 0.13
C TYR A 122 8.59 17.58 -0.01
N LEU A 123 7.28 17.36 0.06
CA LEU A 123 6.29 18.44 0.00
C LEU A 123 6.50 19.48 1.12
N ALA A 124 6.84 19.04 2.33
CA ALA A 124 7.12 19.96 3.44
C ALA A 124 8.36 20.83 3.16
N ARG A 125 9.43 20.25 2.60
CA ARG A 125 10.63 20.99 2.19
C ARG A 125 10.34 21.98 1.07
N GLU A 126 9.60 21.54 0.05
CA GLU A 126 9.21 22.40 -1.08
C GLU A 126 8.32 23.55 -0.62
N LEU A 127 7.37 23.28 0.29
CA LEU A 127 6.49 24.30 0.87
C LEU A 127 7.25 25.28 1.75
N ALA A 128 8.28 24.81 2.49
CA ALA A 128 9.17 25.69 3.24
C ALA A 128 10.01 26.60 2.31
N ALA A 129 10.56 26.05 1.23
CA ALA A 129 11.31 26.80 0.23
C ALA A 129 10.41 27.84 -0.48
N LEU A 130 9.21 27.43 -0.89
CA LEU A 130 8.20 28.31 -1.48
C LEU A 130 7.80 29.44 -0.50
N ARG A 131 7.62 29.12 0.78
CA ARG A 131 7.31 30.11 1.82
C ARG A 131 8.41 31.16 1.95
N ILE A 132 9.68 30.77 1.86
CA ILE A 132 10.81 31.72 1.92
C ILE A 132 10.81 32.60 0.68
N ALA A 133 10.70 32.00 -0.52
CA ALA A 133 10.67 32.74 -1.78
C ALA A 133 9.49 33.74 -1.85
N VAL A 134 8.28 33.34 -1.43
CA VAL A 134 7.11 34.24 -1.37
C VAL A 134 7.26 35.28 -0.26
N GLY A 135 7.84 34.91 0.88
CA GLY A 135 8.12 35.83 1.99
C GLY A 135 9.06 36.96 1.62
N GLU A 136 10.04 36.71 0.74
CA GLU A 136 10.92 37.75 0.20
C GLU A 136 10.21 38.66 -0.82
N VAL A 137 9.33 38.11 -1.67
CA VAL A 137 8.69 38.85 -2.79
C VAL A 137 7.45 39.67 -2.37
N VAL A 138 6.92 39.47 -1.16
CA VAL A 138 5.79 40.24 -0.62
C VAL A 138 6.15 40.79 0.76
N THR A 139 7.28 41.49 0.88
CA THR A 139 7.46 42.31 2.07
C THR A 139 6.52 43.52 1.96
N ARG A 140 5.74 43.77 3.02
CA ARG A 140 4.82 44.91 3.12
C ARG A 140 5.48 46.23 2.70
N ASP A 141 6.77 46.39 3.00
CA ASP A 141 7.55 47.58 2.67
C ASP A 141 7.86 47.73 1.17
N TYR A 142 8.03 46.62 0.44
CA TYR A 142 8.18 46.64 -1.02
C TYR A 142 6.87 47.09 -1.69
N LEU A 143 5.75 46.48 -1.33
CA LEU A 143 4.43 46.91 -1.78
C LEU A 143 4.12 48.36 -1.42
N ARG A 144 4.58 48.82 -0.26
CA ARG A 144 4.37 50.20 0.18
C ARG A 144 5.21 51.18 -0.63
N ARG A 145 6.48 50.86 -0.90
CA ARG A 145 7.35 51.66 -1.79
C ARG A 145 6.78 51.74 -3.19
N GLU A 146 6.39 50.62 -3.78
CA GLU A 146 5.90 50.62 -5.16
C GLU A 146 4.57 51.38 -5.27
N LEU A 147 3.72 51.33 -4.24
CA LEU A 147 2.52 52.17 -4.17
C LEU A 147 2.84 53.65 -3.99
N GLU A 148 3.87 54.01 -3.22
CA GLU A 148 4.35 55.40 -3.07
C GLU A 148 4.96 55.92 -4.37
N GLU A 149 5.79 55.14 -5.05
CA GLU A 149 6.39 55.49 -6.34
C GLU A 149 5.31 55.72 -7.42
N VAL A 150 4.33 54.80 -7.52
CA VAL A 150 3.19 54.98 -8.43
C VAL A 150 2.36 56.21 -8.08
N ARG A 151 2.18 56.52 -6.79
CA ARG A 151 1.47 57.72 -6.32
C ARG A 151 2.20 58.99 -6.76
N GLU A 152 3.52 59.02 -6.59
CA GLU A 152 4.38 60.17 -6.88
C GLU A 152 4.38 60.47 -8.39
N LEU A 153 4.54 59.45 -9.23
CA LEU A 153 4.44 59.55 -10.69
C LEU A 153 3.07 60.10 -11.14
N LEU A 154 1.98 59.68 -10.48
CA LEU A 154 0.65 60.20 -10.77
C LEU A 154 0.50 61.68 -10.41
N ASP A 155 1.10 62.12 -9.31
CA ASP A 155 1.03 63.50 -8.85
C ASP A 155 1.92 64.42 -9.71
N GLU A 156 3.08 63.95 -10.19
CA GLU A 156 3.88 64.65 -11.21
C GLU A 156 3.09 64.84 -12.51
N LEU A 157 2.43 63.79 -13.00
CA LEU A 157 1.58 63.88 -14.20
C LEU A 157 0.42 64.86 -14.02
N LYS A 158 -0.19 64.90 -12.82
CA LYS A 158 -1.23 65.90 -12.49
C LYS A 158 -0.66 67.31 -12.40
N ALA A 159 0.54 67.49 -11.85
CA ALA A 159 1.21 68.78 -11.72
C ALA A 159 1.62 69.34 -13.09
N ALA A 160 2.17 68.49 -13.97
CA ALA A 160 2.50 68.84 -15.35
C ALA A 160 1.25 69.24 -16.17
N LYS A 161 0.08 68.74 -15.79
CA LYS A 161 -1.20 69.08 -16.43
C LYS A 161 -1.84 70.38 -15.92
N LYS A 162 -1.33 71.00 -14.84
CA LYS A 162 -1.81 72.31 -14.36
C LYS A 162 -1.08 73.46 -15.10
N PRO A 163 -1.77 74.28 -15.92
CA PRO A 163 -1.14 75.42 -16.57
C PRO A 163 -0.80 76.51 -15.53
N LYS A 164 0.46 76.97 -15.55
CA LYS A 164 0.93 78.12 -14.74
C LYS A 164 0.12 79.37 -15.09
N LYS A 165 -0.75 79.81 -14.18
CA LYS A 165 -1.47 81.08 -14.28
C LYS A 165 -0.70 82.16 -13.52
N ASN A 166 -0.23 83.15 -14.29
CA ASN A 166 0.10 84.54 -13.96
C ASN A 166 1.39 84.86 -13.17
N ALA A 167 2.32 85.54 -13.87
CA ALA A 167 3.27 86.50 -13.29
C ALA A 167 2.82 87.92 -13.71
N PRO A 168 3.00 88.96 -12.88
CA PRO A 168 2.43 90.29 -13.12
C PRO A 168 3.23 91.07 -14.17
N ALA A 169 2.52 91.74 -15.06
CA ALA A 169 3.07 92.62 -16.09
C ALA A 169 3.73 93.86 -15.46
N LYS A 170 5.00 94.11 -15.79
CA LYS A 170 5.68 95.38 -15.53
C LYS A 170 4.99 96.49 -16.33
N SER A 171 4.48 97.49 -15.62
CA SER A 171 4.06 98.78 -16.18
C SER A 171 5.28 99.57 -16.63
N VAL A 172 5.47 99.72 -17.94
CA VAL A 172 6.36 100.70 -18.57
C VAL A 172 5.47 101.57 -19.44
N ARG A 173 5.27 102.82 -19.01
CA ARG A 173 4.63 103.99 -19.65
C ARG A 173 4.40 104.97 -18.49
N ASP A 174 4.97 106.17 -18.43
CA ASP A 174 5.07 107.16 -19.50
C ASP A 174 6.38 107.96 -19.42
N ILE A 175 7.04 108.06 -20.57
CA ILE A 175 7.96 109.15 -20.90
C ILE A 175 7.15 110.02 -21.87
N ASP A 176 7.24 111.33 -21.68
CA ASP A 176 6.82 112.41 -22.60
C ASP A 176 5.44 113.04 -22.35
N GLU A 177 5.42 114.22 -21.72
CA GLU A 177 4.86 115.43 -22.35
C GLU A 177 5.28 116.71 -21.59
N SER A 178 6.20 117.47 -22.21
CA SER A 178 6.21 118.94 -22.39
C SER A 178 6.04 119.94 -21.21
N VAL A 179 7.05 120.82 -21.14
CA VAL A 179 7.01 122.30 -20.88
C VAL A 179 6.86 122.79 -19.44
#